data_AF-A0A093Q5J1-F1
#
_entry.id   AF-A0A093Q5J1-F1
#
_cell.length_a   1.000
_cell.length_b   1.000
_cell.length_c   1.000
_cell.angle_alpha   90.00
_cell.angle_beta   90.00
_cell.angle_gamma   90.00
#
_symmetry.space_group_name_H-M   'P 1'
#
loop_
_entity.id
_entity.type
_entity.pdbx_description
1 polymer ?
#
loop_
_entity_poly.entity_id
_entity_poly.type
_entity_poly.pdbx_seq_one_letter_code
_entity_poly.pdbx_strand_id
1 'polypeptide(L)'
;TFFPTTLNSPAGHSATFFCNISMENDSVSEYSLNWYKETNHSQAQKIAEISRNNPQTKTEKYLLTNHTPAFKMEILNLHQNDSGYYYCGLITFFEPNKVMESNRSHLVVIAAPENTNATDKPEIEEDNPPDHIKAMLPGILLLAGAVVLLIFGYITITYRRGGVQEPPNENAPPEEKPPMVSVSTVDYGVLEFQWDQRTQVLPETQPVEQTEYATIIFPEEKPVTPER
;
A
#
# COMPACT_ATOMS: atom_id res chain seq x y z
N THR A 1 4.18 10.46 21.44
CA THR A 1 5.22 9.53 21.90
C THR A 1 5.31 8.34 20.97
N PHE A 2 6.46 7.70 20.93
CA PHE A 2 6.78 6.55 20.08
C PHE A 2 7.38 5.46 20.95
N PHE A 3 6.82 4.26 20.90
CA PHE A 3 7.17 3.17 21.78
C PHE A 3 7.29 1.80 21.05
N PRO A 4 8.13 0.89 21.56
CA PRO A 4 9.07 1.07 22.68
C PRO A 4 10.21 2.05 22.33
N THR A 5 10.96 2.56 23.31
CA THR A 5 12.10 3.49 23.09
C THR A 5 13.28 2.82 22.42
N THR A 6 13.52 1.55 22.74
CA THR A 6 14.55 0.72 22.10
C THR A 6 13.93 -0.65 21.85
N LEU A 7 14.16 -1.21 20.66
CA LEU A 7 13.70 -2.53 20.27
C LEU A 7 14.87 -3.31 19.68
N ASN A 8 15.14 -4.49 20.23
CA ASN A 8 16.05 -5.45 19.65
C ASN A 8 15.23 -6.56 18.98
N SER A 9 15.49 -6.88 17.74
CA SER A 9 14.73 -7.92 17.02
C SER A 9 15.63 -8.71 16.07
N PRO A 10 15.48 -10.04 15.98
CA PRO A 10 16.32 -10.84 15.09
C PRO A 10 16.01 -10.56 13.62
N ALA A 11 17.01 -10.73 12.76
CA ALA A 11 16.81 -10.74 11.32
C ALA A 11 15.74 -11.78 10.91
N GLY A 12 14.99 -11.48 9.85
CA GLY A 12 13.88 -12.29 9.35
C GLY A 12 12.56 -12.16 10.13
N HIS A 13 12.57 -11.58 11.34
CA HIS A 13 11.36 -11.37 12.15
C HIS A 13 10.68 -10.03 11.81
N SER A 14 9.58 -9.73 12.50
CA SER A 14 8.93 -8.41 12.44
C SER A 14 9.28 -7.56 13.66
N ALA A 15 9.39 -6.24 13.47
CA ALA A 15 9.45 -5.26 14.55
C ALA A 15 8.16 -4.45 14.59
N THR A 16 7.59 -4.24 15.78
CA THR A 16 6.37 -3.43 15.96
C THR A 16 6.66 -2.18 16.77
N PHE A 17 6.16 -1.05 16.27
CA PHE A 17 6.16 0.23 16.94
C PHE A 17 4.77 0.82 17.00
N PHE A 18 4.58 1.70 17.98
CA PHE A 18 3.35 2.43 18.17
C PHE A 18 3.64 3.91 18.36
N CYS A 19 2.89 4.73 17.63
CA CYS A 19 2.92 6.18 17.65
C CYS A 19 1.64 6.70 18.31
N ASN A 20 1.77 7.16 19.56
CA ASN A 20 0.69 7.84 20.27
C ASN A 20 0.90 9.35 20.16
N ILE A 21 0.34 9.96 19.12
CA ILE A 21 0.40 11.40 18.88
C ILE A 21 -1.00 11.97 19.04
N SER A 22 -1.14 13.08 19.78
CA SER A 22 -2.45 13.68 20.02
C SER A 22 -2.98 14.27 18.72
N MET A 23 -4.07 13.71 18.22
CA MET A 23 -4.90 14.38 17.24
C MET A 23 -5.83 15.35 17.97
N GLU A 24 -5.87 16.61 17.52
CA GLU A 24 -6.96 17.50 17.91
C GLU A 24 -8.27 16.92 17.36
N ASN A 25 -9.32 16.94 18.17
CA ASN A 25 -10.61 16.30 17.86
C ASN A 25 -11.41 17.05 16.77
N ASP A 26 -10.76 17.88 15.96
CA ASP A 26 -11.43 18.56 14.88
C ASP A 26 -11.77 17.53 13.79
N SER A 27 -13.04 17.16 13.76
CA SER A 27 -13.58 16.12 12.88
C SER A 27 -13.44 16.48 11.41
N VAL A 28 -13.22 17.76 11.09
CA VAL A 28 -13.11 18.29 9.74
C VAL A 28 -11.68 18.23 9.20
N SER A 29 -10.67 18.24 10.07
CA SER A 29 -9.28 18.45 9.65
C SER A 29 -8.69 17.26 8.90
N GLU A 30 -8.24 17.44 7.67
CA GLU A 30 -7.43 16.43 6.98
C GLU A 30 -6.09 16.24 7.71
N TYR A 31 -5.65 14.99 7.87
CA TYR A 31 -4.37 14.68 8.48
C TYR A 31 -3.60 13.62 7.69
N SER A 32 -2.28 13.72 7.77
CA SER A 32 -1.31 12.75 7.27
C SER A 32 -0.36 12.39 8.41
N LEU A 33 -0.30 11.12 8.77
CA LEU A 33 0.69 10.57 9.68
C LEU A 33 1.78 9.88 8.88
N ASN A 34 2.98 10.43 8.96
CA ASN A 34 4.15 9.95 8.26
C ASN A 34 5.09 9.23 9.23
N TRP A 35 5.67 8.12 8.78
CA TRP A 35 6.69 7.38 9.50
C TRP A 35 8.04 7.67 8.85
N TYR A 36 9.05 7.89 9.69
CA TYR A 36 10.38 8.27 9.27
C TYR A 36 11.42 7.33 9.84
N LYS A 37 12.49 7.13 9.08
CA LYS A 37 13.71 6.43 9.49
C LYS A 37 14.91 7.36 9.33
N GLU A 38 15.74 7.40 10.35
CA GLU A 38 17.00 8.11 10.40
C GLU A 38 18.12 7.09 10.66
N THR A 39 19.20 7.17 9.90
CA THR A 39 20.42 6.41 10.16
C THR A 39 21.51 7.37 10.58
N ASN A 40 22.52 6.89 11.32
CA ASN A 40 23.63 7.74 11.75
C ASN A 40 24.23 8.43 10.51
N HIS A 41 24.14 9.76 10.45
CA HIS A 41 24.63 10.64 9.39
C HIS A 41 23.74 10.84 8.14
N SER A 42 22.50 10.36 8.10
CA SER A 42 21.57 10.65 7.00
C SER A 42 20.41 11.54 7.43
N GLN A 43 19.87 12.33 6.50
CA GLN A 43 18.58 12.99 6.71
C GLN A 43 17.49 11.93 6.92
N ALA A 44 16.49 12.25 7.74
CA ALA A 44 15.35 11.38 7.96
C ALA A 44 14.57 11.17 6.65
N GLN A 45 14.33 9.91 6.31
CA GLN A 45 13.56 9.52 5.14
C GLN A 45 12.15 9.11 5.55
N LYS A 46 11.13 9.65 4.86
CA LYS A 46 9.76 9.14 4.97
C LYS A 46 9.70 7.74 4.38
N ILE A 47 9.27 6.77 5.18
CA ILE A 47 9.20 5.35 4.82
C ILE A 47 7.78 4.86 4.58
N ALA A 48 6.79 5.49 5.21
CA ALA A 48 5.39 5.11 5.07
C ALA A 48 4.43 6.21 5.54
N GLU A 49 3.14 6.08 5.19
CA GLU A 49 2.09 7.04 5.51
C GLU A 49 0.76 6.35 5.84
N ILE A 50 0.02 6.92 6.80
CA ILE A 50 -1.41 6.73 7.02
C ILE A 50 -2.10 8.09 6.87
N SER A 51 -3.24 8.13 6.21
CA SER A 51 -4.09 9.32 6.16
C SER A 51 -5.50 8.99 6.64
N ARG A 52 -6.31 10.03 6.89
CA ARG A 52 -7.72 9.86 7.27
C ARG A 52 -8.49 8.94 6.30
N ASN A 53 -8.25 9.10 5.01
CA ASN A 53 -8.93 8.37 3.95
C ASN A 53 -8.37 6.96 3.75
N ASN A 54 -7.15 6.70 4.23
CA ASN A 54 -6.50 5.41 4.14
C ASN A 54 -5.92 5.00 5.51
N PRO A 55 -6.77 4.47 6.42
CA PRO A 55 -6.39 4.17 7.80
C PRO A 55 -5.48 2.94 7.93
N GLN A 56 -5.28 2.18 6.85
CA GLN A 56 -4.44 1.00 6.82
C GLN A 56 -3.62 0.96 5.53
N THR A 57 -2.30 0.94 5.67
CA THR A 57 -1.38 0.83 4.53
C THR A 57 -0.59 -0.47 4.64
N LYS A 58 -0.52 -1.25 3.56
CA LYS A 58 0.28 -2.48 3.50
C LYS A 58 1.20 -2.43 2.28
N THR A 59 2.48 -2.62 2.53
CA THR A 59 3.53 -2.80 1.52
C THR A 59 4.25 -4.12 1.77
N GLU A 60 5.22 -4.47 0.93
CA GLU A 60 6.07 -5.64 1.18
C GLU A 60 6.89 -5.51 2.48
N LYS A 61 7.24 -4.28 2.85
CA LYS A 61 8.13 -4.00 4.00
C LYS A 61 7.38 -3.55 5.25
N TYR A 62 6.26 -2.86 5.11
CA TYR A 62 5.57 -2.21 6.22
C TYR A 62 4.08 -2.54 6.24
N LEU A 63 3.56 -2.82 7.43
CA LEU A 63 2.14 -2.91 7.73
C LEU A 63 1.77 -1.82 8.74
N LEU A 64 0.88 -0.92 8.34
CA LEU A 64 0.47 0.23 9.11
C LEU A 64 -1.01 0.13 9.42
N THR A 65 -1.40 0.43 10.65
CA THR A 65 -2.81 0.40 11.04
C THR A 65 -3.09 1.49 12.06
N ASN A 66 -4.15 2.27 11.83
CA ASN A 66 -4.69 3.14 12.86
C ASN A 66 -5.36 2.29 13.96
N HIS A 67 -4.74 2.19 15.13
CA HIS A 67 -5.22 1.38 16.24
C HIS A 67 -5.51 2.28 17.46
N THR A 68 -6.71 2.86 17.56
CA THR A 68 -7.08 3.73 18.69
C THR A 68 -6.63 3.15 20.04
N PRO A 69 -5.82 3.87 20.84
CA PRO A 69 -5.47 5.29 20.76
C PRO A 69 -4.16 5.64 20.01
N ALA A 70 -3.47 4.69 19.38
CA ALA A 70 -2.15 4.89 18.76
C ALA A 70 -2.03 4.27 17.36
N PHE A 71 -1.25 4.87 16.49
CA PHE A 71 -0.97 4.26 15.20
C PHE A 71 0.07 3.17 15.35
N LYS A 72 -0.19 1.99 14.78
CA LYS A 72 0.74 0.85 14.76
C LYS A 72 1.50 0.83 13.44
N MET A 73 2.81 0.64 13.51
CA MET A 73 3.66 0.27 12.38
C MET A 73 4.35 -1.05 12.69
N GLU A 74 4.34 -1.96 11.71
CA GLU A 74 5.07 -3.21 11.76
C GLU A 74 6.02 -3.28 10.56
N ILE A 75 7.31 -3.45 10.83
CA ILE A 75 8.36 -3.64 9.84
C ILE A 75 8.54 -5.14 9.66
N LEU A 76 8.27 -5.64 8.46
CA LEU A 76 8.31 -7.05 8.11
C LEU A 76 9.71 -7.48 7.67
N ASN A 77 10.04 -8.76 7.86
CA ASN A 77 11.26 -9.41 7.38
C ASN A 77 12.52 -8.54 7.59
N LEU A 78 12.90 -8.36 8.85
CA LEU A 78 13.99 -7.46 9.25
C LEU A 78 15.34 -7.88 8.65
N HIS A 79 16.08 -6.90 8.19
CA HIS A 79 17.46 -7.00 7.72
C HIS A 79 18.36 -6.10 8.56
N GLN A 80 19.66 -6.36 8.53
CA GLN A 80 20.63 -5.58 9.33
C GLN A 80 20.55 -4.07 9.04
N ASN A 81 20.29 -3.71 7.78
CA ASN A 81 20.17 -2.33 7.33
C ASN A 81 18.89 -1.64 7.83
N ASP A 82 17.93 -2.36 8.41
CA ASP A 82 16.75 -1.77 9.07
C ASP A 82 17.09 -1.20 10.43
N SER A 83 18.28 -1.47 10.98
CA SER A 83 18.71 -0.80 12.21
C SER A 83 18.76 0.72 12.02
N GLY A 84 18.33 1.47 13.03
CA GLY A 84 18.28 2.92 12.96
C GLY A 84 17.27 3.54 13.93
N TYR A 85 17.09 4.84 13.82
CA TYR A 85 16.13 5.60 14.62
C TYR A 85 14.82 5.80 13.84
N TYR A 86 13.70 5.57 14.50
CA TYR A 86 12.37 5.66 13.93
C TYR A 86 11.52 6.65 14.72
N TYR A 87 10.70 7.41 14.01
CA TYR A 87 9.73 8.32 14.62
C TYR A 87 8.53 8.53 13.69
N CYS A 88 7.46 9.10 14.23
CA CYS A 88 6.29 9.49 13.45
C CYS A 88 6.10 11.01 13.51
N GLY A 89 5.54 11.57 12.43
CA GLY A 89 5.12 12.96 12.35
C GLY A 89 3.67 13.05 11.90
N LEU A 90 2.87 13.85 12.60
CA LEU A 90 1.49 14.18 12.23
C LEU A 90 1.48 15.57 11.59
N ILE A 91 0.95 15.65 10.38
CA ILE A 91 0.67 16.90 9.67
C ILE A 91 -0.84 17.06 9.60
N THR A 92 -1.35 18.20 10.05
CA THR A 92 -2.76 18.56 9.94
C THR A 92 -2.92 19.75 9.00
N PHE A 93 -3.82 19.62 8.03
CA PHE A 93 -4.05 20.60 6.97
C PHE A 93 -5.25 21.50 7.29
N PHE A 94 -5.18 22.22 8.40
CA PHE A 94 -6.15 23.26 8.77
C PHE A 94 -5.40 24.55 9.08
N GLU A 95 -6.03 25.71 8.96
CA GLU A 95 -5.37 27.01 9.21
C GLU A 95 -5.23 27.24 10.74
N PRO A 96 -4.02 27.37 11.31
CA PRO A 96 -2.69 27.25 10.68
C PRO A 96 -2.17 25.81 10.62
N ASN A 97 -1.48 25.45 9.53
CA ASN A 97 -0.91 24.12 9.36
C ASN A 97 -0.03 23.75 10.55
N LYS A 98 -0.25 22.59 11.14
CA LYS A 98 0.47 22.14 12.33
C LYS A 98 1.21 20.85 12.03
N VAL A 99 2.47 20.82 12.47
CA VAL A 99 3.34 19.64 12.40
C VAL A 99 3.72 19.25 13.81
N MET A 100 3.50 17.99 14.16
CA MET A 100 3.85 17.42 15.45
C MET A 100 4.71 16.18 15.23
N GLU A 101 5.82 16.05 15.96
CA GLU A 101 6.67 14.87 15.90
C GLU A 101 6.69 14.10 17.22
N SER A 102 6.92 12.80 17.14
CA SER A 102 7.22 11.99 18.32
C SER A 102 8.70 12.06 18.73
N ASN A 103 8.99 11.51 19.91
CA ASN A 103 10.35 11.07 20.22
C ASN A 103 10.81 9.99 19.23
N ARG A 104 12.12 9.77 19.18
CA ARG A 104 12.75 8.72 18.38
C ARG A 104 12.81 7.43 19.18
N SER A 105 12.76 6.31 18.47
CA SER A 105 12.99 4.97 18.99
C SER A 105 14.10 4.28 18.22
N HIS A 106 14.94 3.52 18.90
CA HIS A 106 16.09 2.85 18.30
C HIS A 106 15.78 1.38 18.03
N LEU A 107 15.80 0.99 16.76
CA LEU A 107 15.74 -0.41 16.33
C LEU A 107 17.16 -0.95 16.15
N VAL A 108 17.46 -2.06 16.81
CA VAL A 108 18.68 -2.84 16.58
C VAL A 108 18.28 -4.21 16.04
N VAL A 109 18.64 -4.48 14.79
CA VAL A 109 18.48 -5.81 14.22
C VAL A 109 19.68 -6.66 14.64
N ILE A 110 19.40 -7.76 15.33
CA ILE A 110 20.43 -8.73 15.75
C ILE A 110 20.44 -9.91 14.77
N ALA A 111 21.57 -10.64 14.73
CA ALA A 111 21.65 -11.85 13.93
C ALA A 111 20.51 -12.82 14.30
N ALA A 112 19.98 -13.52 13.30
CA ALA A 112 19.02 -14.59 13.57
C ALA A 112 19.69 -15.64 14.47
N PRO A 113 18.99 -16.17 15.49
CA PRO A 113 19.53 -17.27 16.27
C PRO A 113 19.86 -18.42 15.32
N GLU A 114 21.11 -18.88 15.37
CA GLU A 114 21.53 -20.04 14.62
C GLU A 114 20.75 -21.24 15.17
N ASN A 115 19.98 -21.92 14.31
CA ASN A 115 19.38 -23.19 14.70
C ASN A 115 20.53 -24.18 14.91
N THR A 116 21.00 -24.34 16.14
CA THR A 116 21.93 -25.41 16.52
C THR A 116 21.23 -26.76 16.37
N ASN A 117 21.12 -27.23 15.13
CA ASN A 117 20.77 -28.59 14.78
C ASN A 117 22.05 -29.31 14.36
N ALA A 118 22.79 -29.87 15.33
CA ALA A 118 23.40 -31.21 15.24
C ALA A 118 24.33 -31.48 16.44
N THR A 119 24.04 -32.58 17.12
CA THR A 119 24.88 -33.28 18.13
C THR A 119 24.73 -32.80 19.57
N ASP A 120 23.61 -33.15 20.21
CA ASP A 120 23.63 -34.29 21.13
C ASP A 120 22.20 -34.77 21.39
N LYS A 121 21.95 -36.06 21.16
CA LYS A 121 20.67 -36.72 21.37
C LYS A 121 20.72 -37.42 22.72
N PRO A 122 19.72 -37.23 23.59
CA PRO A 122 19.16 -38.36 24.32
C PRO A 122 17.71 -38.61 23.88
N GLU A 123 17.51 -39.83 23.40
CA GLU A 123 16.30 -40.66 23.48
C GLU A 123 14.93 -39.98 23.72
N ILE A 124 14.22 -39.80 22.59
CA ILE A 124 12.77 -40.05 22.36
C ILE A 124 11.93 -40.38 23.61
N GLU A 125 11.06 -39.44 24.01
CA GLU A 125 9.70 -39.79 24.43
C GLU A 125 8.73 -39.37 23.31
N GLU A 126 8.16 -40.38 22.68
CA GLU A 126 7.17 -40.30 21.62
C GLU A 126 5.83 -39.91 22.24
N ASP A 127 5.54 -38.60 22.27
CA ASP A 127 4.21 -38.09 22.58
C ASP A 127 3.27 -38.49 21.44
N ASN A 128 2.42 -39.48 21.71
CA ASN A 128 1.44 -39.99 20.77
C ASN A 128 0.47 -38.85 20.40
N PRO A 129 0.26 -38.53 19.10
CA PRO A 129 -0.77 -37.59 18.73
C PRO A 129 -2.15 -38.18 19.04
N PRO A 130 -3.14 -37.35 19.40
CA PRO A 130 -4.44 -37.84 19.82
C PRO A 130 -5.13 -38.63 18.68
N ASP A 131 -5.59 -39.85 19.00
CA ASP A 131 -6.14 -40.86 18.08
C ASP A 131 -7.35 -40.43 17.20
N HIS A 132 -7.83 -39.19 17.33
CA HIS A 132 -8.98 -38.68 16.56
C HIS A 132 -8.64 -38.17 15.16
N ILE A 133 -7.36 -37.90 14.85
CA ILE A 133 -6.98 -37.35 13.53
C ILE A 133 -6.72 -38.46 12.50
N LYS A 134 -6.50 -39.72 12.93
CA LYS A 134 -6.15 -40.83 12.03
C LYS A 134 -7.35 -41.47 11.32
N ALA A 135 -8.58 -41.19 11.77
CA ALA A 135 -9.80 -41.75 11.18
C ALA A 135 -10.49 -40.82 10.16
N MET A 136 -10.13 -39.53 10.09
CA MET A 136 -10.85 -38.56 9.25
C MET A 136 -10.27 -38.41 7.83
N LEU A 137 -8.97 -38.64 7.64
CA LEU A 137 -8.34 -38.57 6.31
C LEU A 137 -8.89 -39.56 5.26
N PRO A 138 -9.11 -40.87 5.56
CA PRO A 138 -9.66 -41.77 4.55
C PRO A 138 -11.14 -41.46 4.24
N GLY A 139 -11.89 -40.91 5.20
CA GLY A 139 -13.30 -40.53 5.00
C GLY A 139 -13.47 -39.33 4.06
N ILE A 140 -12.60 -38.31 4.19
CA ILE A 140 -12.63 -37.12 3.33
C ILE A 140 -12.22 -37.48 1.90
N LEU A 141 -11.20 -38.35 1.71
CA LEU A 141 -10.82 -38.83 0.37
C LEU A 141 -11.92 -39.65 -0.31
N LEU A 142 -12.63 -40.51 0.44
CA LEU A 142 -13.76 -41.28 -0.09
C LEU A 142 -14.92 -40.40 -0.52
N LEU A 143 -15.28 -39.39 0.28
CA LEU A 143 -16.33 -38.42 -0.04
C LEU A 143 -15.98 -37.60 -1.28
N ALA A 144 -14.75 -37.09 -1.37
CA ALA A 144 -14.28 -36.34 -2.54
C ALA A 144 -14.31 -37.21 -3.81
N GLY A 145 -13.85 -38.47 -3.72
CA GLY A 145 -13.90 -39.42 -4.83
C GLY A 145 -15.32 -39.72 -5.32
N ALA A 146 -16.27 -39.91 -4.40
CA ALA A 146 -17.67 -40.16 -4.75
C ALA A 146 -18.31 -38.96 -5.48
N VAL A 147 -18.03 -37.73 -5.04
CA VAL A 147 -18.53 -36.51 -5.70
C VAL A 147 -17.99 -36.38 -7.12
N VAL A 148 -16.70 -36.64 -7.34
CA VAL A 148 -16.08 -36.61 -8.68
C VAL A 148 -16.72 -37.64 -9.60
N LEU A 149 -16.98 -38.86 -9.13
CA LEU A 149 -17.64 -39.91 -9.92
C LEU A 149 -19.09 -39.53 -10.29
N LEU A 150 -19.82 -38.88 -9.40
CA LEU A 150 -21.18 -38.39 -9.69
C LEU A 150 -21.16 -37.30 -10.77
N ILE A 151 -20.23 -36.35 -10.70
CA ILE A 151 -20.06 -35.30 -11.73
C ILE A 151 -19.73 -35.94 -13.07
N PHE A 152 -18.79 -36.89 -13.10
CA PHE A 152 -18.40 -37.57 -14.34
C PHE A 152 -19.55 -38.41 -14.93
N GLY A 153 -20.31 -39.10 -14.08
CA GLY A 153 -21.52 -39.82 -14.49
C GLY A 153 -22.60 -38.89 -15.05
N TYR A 154 -22.85 -37.76 -14.40
CA TYR A 154 -23.80 -36.75 -14.85
C TYR A 154 -23.41 -36.16 -16.22
N ILE A 155 -22.14 -35.82 -16.40
CA ILE A 155 -21.59 -35.37 -17.69
C ILE A 155 -21.79 -36.48 -18.73
N THR A 156 -21.42 -37.72 -18.44
CA THR A 156 -21.57 -38.82 -19.41
C THR A 156 -23.03 -39.04 -19.82
N ILE A 157 -23.98 -38.92 -18.90
CA ILE A 157 -25.42 -39.02 -19.18
C ILE A 157 -25.91 -37.85 -20.03
N THR A 158 -25.53 -36.61 -19.70
CA THR A 158 -25.94 -35.42 -20.45
C THR A 158 -25.35 -35.39 -21.86
N TYR A 159 -24.10 -35.81 -22.04
CA TYR A 159 -23.49 -35.96 -23.37
C TYR A 159 -24.12 -37.11 -24.18
N ARG A 160 -24.51 -38.22 -23.54
CA ARG A 160 -25.27 -39.29 -24.23
C ARG A 160 -26.71 -38.91 -24.55
N ARG A 161 -27.29 -37.94 -23.83
CA ARG A 161 -28.67 -37.47 -24.03
C ARG A 161 -28.77 -36.21 -24.90
N GLY A 162 -27.64 -35.53 -25.15
CA GLY A 162 -27.54 -34.33 -26.01
C GLY A 162 -27.15 -34.60 -27.47
N GLY A 163 -26.90 -35.87 -27.85
CA GLY A 163 -26.84 -36.25 -29.26
C GLY A 163 -28.26 -36.49 -29.76
N VAL A 164 -28.68 -35.75 -30.78
CA VAL A 164 -29.98 -35.81 -31.51
C VAL A 164 -30.99 -34.72 -31.08
N GLN A 165 -30.78 -33.49 -31.59
CA GLN A 165 -31.65 -32.88 -32.63
C GLN A 165 -31.25 -31.42 -32.91
N GLU A 166 -30.94 -31.14 -34.17
CA GLU A 166 -31.11 -29.82 -34.80
C GLU A 166 -31.95 -30.05 -36.06
N PRO A 167 -33.00 -29.23 -36.28
CA PRO A 167 -33.35 -28.84 -37.64
C PRO A 167 -33.67 -27.34 -37.78
N PRO A 168 -33.75 -26.84 -39.03
CA PRO A 168 -33.30 -25.51 -39.44
C PRO A 168 -34.46 -24.50 -39.58
N ASN A 169 -34.14 -23.20 -39.61
CA ASN A 169 -35.05 -22.24 -40.23
C ASN A 169 -34.32 -21.18 -41.06
N GLU A 170 -34.92 -21.02 -42.22
CA GLU A 170 -34.63 -20.27 -43.42
C GLU A 170 -35.01 -18.79 -43.23
N ASN A 171 -34.47 -17.94 -44.11
CA ASN A 171 -34.86 -16.55 -44.41
C ASN A 171 -34.08 -15.41 -43.71
N ALA A 172 -33.30 -14.70 -44.53
CA ALA A 172 -33.00 -13.28 -44.42
C ALA A 172 -33.77 -12.54 -45.56
N PRO A 173 -33.84 -11.19 -45.70
CA PRO A 173 -33.59 -10.03 -44.80
C PRO A 173 -34.82 -9.01 -44.88
N PRO A 174 -34.82 -7.70 -44.46
CA PRO A 174 -33.87 -6.62 -44.81
C PRO A 174 -33.37 -5.75 -43.64
N GLU A 175 -32.31 -4.99 -43.93
CA GLU A 175 -31.61 -4.02 -43.08
C GLU A 175 -32.53 -3.12 -42.24
N GLU A 176 -32.30 -3.11 -40.93
CA GLU A 176 -32.75 -2.04 -40.03
C GLU A 176 -31.51 -1.32 -39.48
N LYS A 177 -31.38 -0.03 -39.79
CA LYS A 177 -30.26 0.82 -39.35
C LYS A 177 -30.16 0.83 -37.83
N PRO A 178 -28.96 0.71 -37.23
CA PRO A 178 -28.85 0.82 -35.78
C PRO A 178 -29.06 2.27 -35.33
N PRO A 179 -29.68 2.48 -34.16
CA PRO A 179 -29.97 3.79 -33.62
C PRO A 179 -28.68 4.52 -33.24
N MET A 180 -28.67 5.82 -33.54
CA MET A 180 -27.61 6.77 -33.22
C MET A 180 -27.34 6.77 -31.72
N VAL A 181 -26.24 6.15 -31.30
CA VAL A 181 -25.74 6.27 -29.92
C VAL A 181 -25.16 7.67 -29.76
N SER A 182 -25.85 8.52 -29.01
CA SER A 182 -25.31 9.82 -28.59
C SER A 182 -24.21 9.58 -27.56
N VAL A 183 -22.97 9.60 -28.02
CA VAL A 183 -21.79 9.68 -27.13
C VAL A 183 -21.74 11.10 -26.60
N SER A 184 -21.83 11.26 -25.27
CA SER A 184 -21.53 12.52 -24.62
C SER A 184 -20.01 12.74 -24.68
N THR A 185 -19.56 13.46 -25.70
CA THR A 185 -18.22 14.02 -25.74
C THR A 185 -18.15 15.19 -24.76
N VAL A 186 -17.26 15.10 -23.78
CA VAL A 186 -16.95 16.21 -22.89
C VAL A 186 -16.29 17.31 -23.74
N ASP A 187 -16.92 18.47 -23.76
CA ASP A 187 -16.45 19.66 -24.45
C ASP A 187 -15.29 20.27 -23.65
N TYR A 188 -14.06 20.01 -24.11
CA TYR A 188 -12.89 20.67 -23.54
C TYR A 188 -12.85 22.10 -24.08
N GLY A 189 -13.28 23.05 -23.26
CA GLY A 189 -13.16 24.47 -23.56
C GLY A 189 -11.70 24.84 -23.85
N VAL A 190 -11.45 25.33 -25.06
CA VAL A 190 -10.16 25.88 -25.47
C VAL A 190 -10.00 27.26 -24.81
N LEU A 191 -8.94 27.43 -24.02
CA LEU A 191 -8.54 28.74 -23.51
C LEU A 191 -7.88 29.53 -24.65
N GLU A 192 -8.62 30.46 -25.25
CA GLU A 192 -8.06 31.43 -26.18
C GLU A 192 -7.31 32.51 -25.39
N PHE A 193 -5.98 32.43 -25.39
CA PHE A 193 -5.15 33.51 -24.90
C PHE A 193 -5.16 34.64 -25.94
N GLN A 194 -5.74 35.79 -25.59
CA GLN A 194 -5.69 37.00 -26.41
C GLN A 194 -4.22 37.44 -26.54
N TRP A 195 -3.59 37.05 -27.64
CA TRP A 195 -2.33 37.63 -28.07
C TRP A 195 -2.66 38.94 -28.79
N ASP A 196 -2.46 40.06 -28.11
CA ASP A 196 -2.58 41.40 -28.70
C ASP A 196 -1.82 41.44 -30.02
N GLN A 197 -2.56 41.50 -31.13
CA GLN A 197 -2.01 41.70 -32.46
C GLN A 197 -1.51 43.13 -32.59
N ARG A 198 -0.23 43.35 -32.26
CA ARG A 198 0.56 44.32 -33.02
C ARG A 198 1.24 43.59 -34.16
N THR A 199 0.65 43.75 -35.35
CA THR A 199 1.28 43.55 -36.65
C THR A 199 2.75 43.97 -36.60
N GLN A 200 3.70 43.09 -36.94
CA GLN A 200 4.64 43.23 -38.07
C GLN A 200 5.35 41.88 -38.36
N VAL A 201 5.10 41.37 -39.57
CA VAL A 201 6.01 40.63 -40.48
C VAL A 201 6.95 39.53 -39.92
N LEU A 202 6.70 38.29 -40.35
CA LEU A 202 7.62 37.14 -40.29
C LEU A 202 8.78 37.33 -41.30
N PRO A 203 10.04 37.00 -40.92
CA PRO A 203 10.71 35.86 -41.56
C PRO A 203 11.28 34.85 -40.56
N GLU A 204 11.26 33.58 -40.97
CA GLU A 204 11.80 32.41 -40.30
C GLU A 204 13.22 32.59 -39.73
N THR A 205 13.44 32.12 -38.50
CA THR A 205 14.68 31.42 -38.13
C THR A 205 14.43 30.52 -36.92
N GLN A 206 15.06 29.34 -36.93
CA GLN A 206 14.92 28.19 -36.04
C GLN A 206 14.64 28.48 -34.54
N PRO A 207 13.88 27.64 -33.82
CA PRO A 207 13.76 27.76 -32.38
C PRO A 207 15.06 27.29 -31.74
N VAL A 208 15.89 28.24 -31.30
CA VAL A 208 16.85 27.97 -30.23
C VAL A 208 16.01 27.72 -28.98
N GLU A 209 16.16 26.54 -28.35
CA GLU A 209 15.52 26.19 -27.08
C GLU A 209 15.86 27.26 -26.02
N GLN A 210 14.98 28.24 -25.85
CA GLN A 210 15.00 29.12 -24.69
C GLN A 210 14.41 28.34 -23.52
N THR A 211 15.29 27.71 -22.75
CA THR A 211 14.93 27.27 -21.39
C THR A 211 14.92 28.51 -20.50
N GLU A 212 13.73 28.97 -20.13
CA GLU A 212 13.55 30.07 -19.19
C GLU A 212 13.61 29.53 -17.76
N TYR A 213 14.57 30.01 -16.98
CA TYR A 213 14.71 29.65 -15.56
C TYR A 213 14.07 30.73 -14.69
N ALA A 214 13.20 30.34 -13.77
CA ALA A 214 12.72 31.22 -12.72
C ALA A 214 13.68 31.20 -11.51
N THR A 215 14.05 32.37 -11.00
CA THR A 215 14.85 32.50 -9.78
C THR A 215 13.93 32.79 -8.59
N ILE A 216 13.96 31.93 -7.57
CA ILE A 216 13.21 32.14 -6.33
C ILE A 216 14.09 32.93 -5.36
N ILE A 217 13.64 34.14 -4.97
CA ILE A 217 14.32 34.99 -3.98
C ILE A 217 13.57 34.89 -2.65
N PHE A 218 14.29 34.52 -1.59
CA PHE A 218 13.75 34.53 -0.22
C PHE A 218 13.97 35.91 0.42
N PRO A 219 12.99 36.44 1.18
CA PRO A 219 13.16 37.67 1.93
C PRO A 219 14.14 37.48 3.10
N GLU A 220 14.92 38.50 3.42
CA GLU A 220 15.82 38.49 4.59
C GLU A 220 15.04 38.41 5.91
N GLU A 221 15.49 37.55 6.82
CA GLU A 221 14.97 37.46 8.17
C GLU A 221 15.22 38.77 8.92
N LYS A 222 14.16 39.30 9.57
CA LYS A 222 14.29 40.47 10.42
C LYS A 222 15.15 40.14 11.63
N PRO A 223 16.11 41.00 12.01
CA PRO A 223 16.91 40.79 13.21
C PRO A 223 16.02 40.81 14.44
N VAL A 224 16.14 39.76 15.27
CA VAL A 224 15.50 39.67 16.58
C VAL A 224 16.19 40.66 17.51
N THR A 225 15.52 41.75 17.86
CA THR A 225 15.94 42.61 18.96
C THR A 225 15.80 41.84 20.28
N PRO A 226 16.85 41.77 21.12
CA PRO A 226 16.72 41.17 22.44
C PRO A 226 15.89 42.08 23.34
N GLU A 227 14.82 41.54 23.94
CA GLU A 227 14.10 42.20 25.03
C GLU A 227 15.03 42.37 26.23
N ARG A 228 14.93 43.54 26.87
CA ARG A 228 15.75 43.98 28.00
C ARG A 228 15.05 43.74 29.32
#